data_AF-A0A2K1SU30-F1
#
_entry.id   AF-A0A2K1SU30-F1
#
_cell.length_a   1.000
_cell.length_b   1.000
_cell.length_c   1.000
_cell.angle_alpha   90.00
_cell.angle_beta   90.00
_cell.angle_gamma   90.00
#
_symmetry.space_group_name_H-M   'P 1'
#
loop_
_entity.id
_entity.type
_entity.pdbx_description
1 polymer ?
#
loop_
_entity_poly.entity_id
_entity_poly.type
_entity_poly.pdbx_seq_one_letter_code
_entity_poly.pdbx_strand_id
1 'polypeptide(L)'
;MKHKSTVKMCAFCLLFTIGIFPSMASASPPHSEDFLANQETATNTVKFQGKTLYLLDTYVNGDAAKAKYVALYASDLRAAQTKYSLPELTVDTASMYKQIIITEVLDGRPDLQPLVQFLDVYENPKENSQIIEQLDAFNLKISEGELSKDDGIALAKMWIPTKPKNGNDRPVYALRNSGIDLSKARAYAEKWATGINGKYGEEKKWYGAPVDCTNFASQILHAGGVPMDTYNDQNKGWWWKSKGDRSTSWVNANVFKNYMGSGYSTKHWDSFVSNVRSGDFIAVDFTSDGTVDHVGFVHTKSGRKLRIAQHTNNYLKWNGGWPDSNGRGTYYRVRR
;
A
#
# COMPACT_ATOMS: atom_id res chain seq x y z
N MET A 1 -31.39 36.89 46.43
CA MET A 1 -30.00 36.60 46.03
C MET A 1 -30.03 35.53 44.94
N LYS A 2 -29.74 35.90 43.68
CA LYS A 2 -29.64 34.98 42.54
C LYS A 2 -28.24 35.13 41.95
N HIS A 3 -27.42 34.08 41.99
CA HIS A 3 -26.15 34.04 41.27
C HIS A 3 -26.39 33.57 39.83
N LYS A 4 -26.08 34.45 38.86
CA LYS A 4 -25.88 34.08 37.45
C LYS A 4 -24.39 33.85 37.26
N SER A 5 -23.98 32.65 36.86
CA SER A 5 -22.63 32.42 36.34
C SER A 5 -22.58 32.82 34.87
N THR A 6 -21.62 33.66 34.51
CA THR A 6 -21.37 34.11 33.15
C THR A 6 -20.29 33.20 32.56
N VAL A 7 -20.66 32.34 31.62
CA VAL A 7 -19.69 31.57 30.82
C VAL A 7 -19.10 32.52 29.77
N LYS A 8 -17.81 32.84 29.89
CA LYS A 8 -17.05 33.53 28.83
C LYS A 8 -16.74 32.51 27.73
N MET A 9 -17.34 32.72 26.56
CA MET A 9 -17.02 31.99 25.33
C MET A 9 -15.75 32.61 24.73
N CYS A 10 -14.59 31.96 24.89
CA CYS A 10 -13.37 32.32 24.17
C CYS A 10 -13.51 31.84 22.71
N ALA A 11 -13.67 32.78 21.79
CA ALA A 11 -13.55 32.52 20.36
C ALA A 11 -12.09 32.19 20.03
N PHE A 12 -11.82 30.93 19.69
CA PHE A 12 -10.56 30.52 19.08
C PHE A 12 -10.61 30.89 17.59
N CYS A 13 -10.01 32.02 17.23
CA CYS A 13 -9.71 32.33 15.83
C CYS A 13 -8.63 31.36 15.34
N LEU A 14 -9.05 30.30 14.65
CA LEU A 14 -8.16 29.50 13.79
C LEU A 14 -7.79 30.34 12.57
N LEU A 15 -6.67 31.06 12.67
CA LEU A 15 -5.99 31.62 11.52
C LEU A 15 -5.46 30.46 10.67
N PHE A 16 -6.19 30.11 9.61
CA PHE A 16 -5.63 29.36 8.49
C PHE A 16 -4.61 30.27 7.80
N THR A 17 -3.33 30.14 8.18
CA THR A 17 -2.26 30.64 7.32
C THR A 17 -2.22 29.76 6.09
N ILE A 18 -2.84 30.24 5.01
CA ILE A 18 -2.60 29.75 3.66
C ILE A 18 -1.12 30.00 3.39
N GLY A 19 -0.29 28.98 3.57
CA GLY A 19 1.08 28.99 3.09
C GLY A 19 1.04 29.06 1.57
N ILE A 20 1.10 30.27 1.04
CA ILE A 20 1.32 30.51 -0.39
C ILE A 20 2.74 30.00 -0.66
N PHE A 21 2.85 28.86 -1.36
CA PHE A 21 4.11 28.47 -1.96
C PHE A 21 4.50 29.58 -2.95
N PRO A 22 5.63 30.28 -2.76
CA PRO A 22 6.12 31.15 -3.82
C PRO A 22 6.42 30.27 -5.03
N SER A 23 5.77 30.57 -6.15
CA SER A 23 6.10 30.04 -7.47
C SER A 23 7.55 30.41 -7.78
N MET A 24 8.49 29.54 -7.42
CA MET A 24 9.84 29.61 -7.95
C MET A 24 9.76 29.18 -9.42
N ALA A 25 10.12 30.10 -10.31
CA ALA A 25 10.37 29.79 -11.70
C ALA A 25 11.35 28.61 -11.78
N SER A 26 10.94 27.56 -12.49
CA SER A 26 11.69 26.32 -12.64
C SER A 26 12.97 26.55 -13.44
N ALA A 27 14.12 26.38 -12.81
CA ALA A 27 15.37 26.15 -13.51
C ALA A 27 16.29 25.27 -12.65
N SER A 28 16.24 23.95 -12.89
CA SER A 28 17.32 22.98 -12.64
C SER A 28 17.03 21.74 -13.50
N PRO A 29 18.07 21.08 -14.06
CA PRO A 29 17.93 20.20 -15.21
C PRO A 29 17.18 18.91 -14.87
N PRO A 30 16.49 18.27 -15.84
CA PRO A 30 15.97 16.93 -15.61
C PRO A 30 17.18 16.05 -15.32
N HIS A 31 17.22 15.42 -14.14
CA HIS A 31 18.27 14.46 -13.81
C HIS A 31 18.39 13.48 -14.99
N SER A 32 19.52 13.47 -15.68
CA SER A 32 19.72 12.65 -16.87
C SER A 32 19.55 11.18 -16.49
N GLU A 33 18.98 10.37 -17.38
CA GLU A 33 18.75 8.94 -17.15
C GLU A 33 20.04 8.21 -16.72
N ASP A 34 21.21 8.65 -17.21
CA ASP A 34 22.53 8.16 -16.80
C ASP A 34 22.85 8.39 -15.31
N PHE A 35 22.39 9.49 -14.72
CA PHE A 35 22.57 9.73 -13.28
C PHE A 35 21.61 8.89 -12.44
N LEU A 36 20.49 8.44 -13.01
CA LEU A 36 19.52 7.54 -12.38
C LEU A 36 19.79 6.06 -12.68
N ALA A 37 20.81 5.75 -13.48
CA ALA A 37 21.17 4.38 -13.86
C ALA A 37 21.28 3.48 -12.63
N ASN A 38 20.56 2.36 -12.73
CA ASN A 38 20.21 1.42 -11.66
C ASN A 38 21.44 1.05 -10.81
N GLN A 39 21.37 1.39 -9.52
CA GLN A 39 22.27 0.78 -8.54
C GLN A 39 22.10 -0.74 -8.63
N GLU A 40 23.21 -1.47 -8.58
CA GLU A 40 23.19 -2.92 -8.66
C GLU A 40 22.33 -3.48 -7.52
N THR A 41 21.45 -4.42 -7.86
CA THR A 41 20.60 -5.11 -6.90
C THR A 41 20.95 -6.60 -6.88
N ALA A 42 20.79 -7.20 -5.71
CA ALA A 42 20.97 -8.63 -5.49
C ALA A 42 19.61 -9.29 -5.28
N THR A 43 19.39 -10.43 -5.92
CA THR A 43 18.23 -11.27 -5.66
C THR A 43 18.41 -12.05 -4.37
N ASN A 44 17.41 -11.96 -3.48
CA ASN A 44 17.39 -12.68 -2.22
C ASN A 44 16.52 -13.94 -2.31
N THR A 45 16.90 -14.98 -1.56
CA THR A 45 16.13 -16.22 -1.46
C THR A 45 16.14 -16.79 -0.06
N VAL A 46 15.13 -17.58 0.28
CA VAL A 46 15.04 -18.34 1.54
C VAL A 46 14.58 -19.77 1.26
N LYS A 47 15.04 -20.73 2.07
CA LYS A 47 14.56 -22.11 2.02
C LYS A 47 13.36 -22.26 2.95
N PHE A 48 12.25 -22.76 2.42
CA PHE A 48 11.05 -23.05 3.21
C PHE A 48 10.46 -24.40 2.79
N GLN A 49 10.32 -25.32 3.73
CA GLN A 49 9.70 -26.63 3.52
C GLN A 49 10.27 -27.41 2.30
N GLY A 50 11.58 -27.29 2.08
CA GLY A 50 12.31 -27.94 0.98
C GLY A 50 12.29 -27.20 -0.37
N LYS A 51 11.64 -26.02 -0.45
CA LYS A 51 11.58 -25.18 -1.65
C LYS A 51 12.44 -23.93 -1.47
N THR A 52 13.00 -23.43 -2.58
CA THR A 52 13.58 -22.07 -2.63
C THR A 52 12.46 -21.08 -2.93
N LEU A 53 12.27 -20.10 -2.04
CA LEU A 53 11.39 -18.96 -2.26
C LEU A 53 12.25 -17.74 -2.59
N TYR A 54 11.85 -17.00 -3.62
CA TYR A 54 12.48 -15.75 -4.05
C TYR A 54 11.84 -14.58 -3.32
N LEU A 55 12.67 -13.74 -2.73
CA LEU A 55 12.28 -12.57 -1.96
C LEU A 55 12.49 -11.29 -2.78
N LEU A 56 12.38 -10.12 -2.14
CA LEU A 56 12.61 -8.83 -2.78
C LEU A 56 14.09 -8.62 -3.08
N ASP A 57 14.36 -7.94 -4.18
CA ASP A 57 15.73 -7.59 -4.55
C ASP A 57 16.16 -6.40 -3.69
N THR A 58 17.42 -6.39 -3.25
CA THR A 58 17.98 -5.33 -2.39
C THR A 58 19.17 -4.70 -3.07
N TYR A 59 19.48 -3.43 -2.78
CA TYR A 59 20.73 -2.85 -3.23
C TYR A 59 21.94 -3.65 -2.74
N VAL A 60 22.90 -3.90 -3.63
CA VAL A 60 24.20 -4.50 -3.26
C VAL A 60 24.94 -3.59 -2.29
N ASN A 61 24.85 -2.27 -2.49
CA ASN A 61 25.38 -1.26 -1.59
C ASN A 61 24.30 -0.22 -1.24
N GLY A 62 23.50 -0.54 -0.22
CA GLY A 62 22.40 0.33 0.23
C GLY A 62 22.86 1.70 0.75
N ASP A 63 24.04 1.78 1.37
CA ASP A 63 24.57 3.05 1.90
C ASP A 63 25.00 4.00 0.77
N ALA A 64 25.64 3.47 -0.28
CA ALA A 64 25.96 4.26 -1.47
C ALA A 64 24.69 4.74 -2.19
N ALA A 65 23.67 3.88 -2.31
CA ALA A 65 22.38 4.26 -2.85
C ALA A 65 21.72 5.38 -2.00
N LYS A 66 21.67 5.23 -0.67
CA LYS A 66 21.16 6.27 0.25
C LYS A 66 21.92 7.57 0.06
N ALA A 67 23.26 7.55 0.09
CA ALA A 67 24.08 8.76 -0.05
C ALA A 67 23.77 9.51 -1.36
N LYS A 68 23.66 8.78 -2.47
CA LYS A 68 23.34 9.35 -3.79
C LYS A 68 21.96 10.01 -3.81
N TYR A 69 20.91 9.30 -3.39
CA TYR A 69 19.55 9.82 -3.45
C TYR A 69 19.28 10.91 -2.41
N VAL A 70 19.90 10.82 -1.23
CA VAL A 70 19.87 11.90 -0.23
C VAL A 70 20.52 13.17 -0.76
N ALA A 71 21.64 13.06 -1.51
CA ALA A 71 22.27 14.23 -2.12
C ALA A 71 21.40 14.84 -3.22
N LEU A 72 20.77 14.02 -4.06
CA LEU A 72 19.91 14.47 -5.16
C LEU A 72 18.62 15.14 -4.68
N TYR A 73 17.97 14.56 -3.67
CA TYR A 73 16.63 14.96 -3.21
C TYR A 73 16.66 15.58 -1.81
N ALA A 74 17.77 16.21 -1.43
CA ALA A 74 17.98 16.73 -0.08
C ALA A 74 16.88 17.68 0.38
N SER A 75 16.42 18.57 -0.51
CA SER A 75 15.34 19.53 -0.22
C SER A 75 14.01 18.83 0.07
N ASP A 76 13.59 17.90 -0.78
CA ASP A 76 12.30 17.23 -0.67
C ASP A 76 12.28 16.29 0.55
N LEU A 77 13.37 15.56 0.78
CA LEU A 77 13.52 14.69 1.96
C LEU A 77 13.52 15.49 3.26
N ARG A 78 14.23 16.62 3.33
CA ARG A 78 14.21 17.50 4.51
C ARG A 78 12.83 18.12 4.73
N ALA A 79 12.17 18.58 3.66
CA ALA A 79 10.84 19.15 3.75
C ALA A 79 9.82 18.12 4.29
N ALA A 80 9.85 16.89 3.78
CA ALA A 80 9.02 15.80 4.29
C ALA A 80 9.36 15.48 5.76
N GLN A 81 10.65 15.34 6.08
CA GLN A 81 11.11 15.05 7.44
C GLN A 81 10.65 16.10 8.45
N THR A 82 10.82 17.39 8.15
CA THR A 82 10.40 18.48 9.04
C THR A 82 8.89 18.58 9.15
N LYS A 83 8.16 18.58 8.01
CA LYS A 83 6.71 18.78 8.00
C LYS A 83 5.97 17.66 8.72
N TYR A 84 6.43 16.42 8.57
CA TYR A 84 5.77 15.23 9.13
C TYR A 84 6.51 14.64 10.33
N SER A 85 7.56 15.31 10.83
CA SER A 85 8.36 14.85 11.98
C SER A 85 8.88 13.41 11.82
N LEU A 86 9.36 13.08 10.61
CA LEU A 86 9.88 11.74 10.32
C LEU A 86 11.23 11.52 11.03
N PRO A 87 11.53 10.31 11.51
CA PRO A 87 12.86 9.94 12.00
C PRO A 87 13.90 10.02 10.87
N GLU A 88 15.18 9.79 11.18
CA GLU A 88 16.21 9.68 10.13
C GLU A 88 15.84 8.61 9.11
N LEU A 89 16.07 8.89 7.82
CA LEU A 89 15.94 7.91 6.75
C LEU A 89 16.94 6.76 6.93
N THR A 90 16.43 5.59 7.24
CA THR A 90 17.12 4.31 7.32
C THR A 90 16.29 3.26 6.60
N VAL A 91 16.81 2.04 6.46
CA VAL A 91 16.04 0.91 5.93
C VAL A 91 14.73 0.70 6.71
N ASP A 92 14.73 0.92 8.03
CA ASP A 92 13.54 0.72 8.88
C ASP A 92 12.49 1.83 8.74
N THR A 93 12.87 3.02 8.25
CA THR A 93 12.01 4.21 8.19
C THR A 93 11.70 4.63 6.76
N ALA A 94 12.32 4.02 5.75
CA ALA A 94 12.15 4.34 4.34
C ALA A 94 10.69 4.27 3.87
N SER A 95 9.89 3.31 4.35
CA SER A 95 8.47 3.21 4.03
C SER A 95 7.66 4.44 4.45
N MET A 96 8.07 5.11 5.53
CA MET A 96 7.40 6.34 5.97
C MET A 96 7.63 7.47 4.97
N TYR A 97 8.87 7.61 4.49
CA TYR A 97 9.21 8.58 3.46
C TYR A 97 8.52 8.25 2.15
N LYS A 98 8.55 6.97 1.72
CA LYS A 98 7.89 6.50 0.50
C LYS A 98 6.42 6.87 0.52
N GLN A 99 5.73 6.53 1.61
CA GLN A 99 4.32 6.85 1.79
C GLN A 99 4.09 8.35 1.71
N ILE A 100 4.73 9.15 2.59
CA ILE A 100 4.53 10.61 2.59
C ILE A 100 4.78 11.25 1.23
N ILE A 101 5.85 10.85 0.53
CA ILE A 101 6.17 11.41 -0.78
C ILE A 101 5.07 11.08 -1.77
N ILE A 102 4.64 9.82 -1.88
CA ILE A 102 3.57 9.40 -2.81
C ILE A 102 2.27 10.15 -2.54
N THR A 103 1.98 10.43 -1.28
CA THR A 103 0.62 10.77 -0.85
C THR A 103 0.45 12.27 -0.70
N GLU A 104 1.48 12.96 -0.22
CA GLU A 104 1.41 14.37 0.12
C GLU A 104 2.22 15.26 -0.81
N VAL A 105 3.18 14.70 -1.58
CA VAL A 105 4.17 15.48 -2.32
C VAL A 105 4.15 15.20 -3.82
N LEU A 106 3.87 13.96 -4.23
CA LEU A 106 4.03 13.49 -5.60
C LEU A 106 3.02 14.14 -6.57
N ASP A 107 1.87 14.62 -6.09
CA ASP A 107 0.87 15.25 -6.95
C ASP A 107 1.44 16.50 -7.63
N GLY A 108 1.55 16.46 -8.96
CA GLY A 108 2.20 17.50 -9.75
C GLY A 108 3.74 17.51 -9.73
N ARG A 109 4.38 16.49 -9.14
CA ARG A 109 5.86 16.36 -8.99
C ARG A 109 6.41 15.05 -9.59
N PRO A 110 6.26 14.81 -10.91
CA PRO A 110 6.74 13.58 -11.55
C PRO A 110 8.27 13.38 -11.45
N ASP A 111 9.01 14.46 -11.18
CA ASP A 111 10.45 14.47 -10.91
C ASP A 111 10.86 13.69 -9.65
N LEU A 112 9.91 13.46 -8.73
CA LEU A 112 10.12 12.68 -7.50
C LEU A 112 9.91 11.18 -7.67
N GLN A 113 9.43 10.71 -8.83
CA GLN A 113 9.22 9.28 -9.03
C GLN A 113 10.51 8.45 -8.85
N PRO A 114 11.71 8.87 -9.31
CA PRO A 114 12.94 8.11 -9.02
C PRO A 114 13.26 8.02 -7.52
N LEU A 115 12.92 9.05 -6.73
CA LEU A 115 13.07 9.00 -5.27
C LEU A 115 12.14 7.95 -4.65
N VAL A 116 10.89 7.87 -5.12
CA VAL A 116 9.93 6.83 -4.69
C VAL A 116 10.47 5.43 -4.99
N GLN A 117 11.01 5.22 -6.21
CA GLN A 117 11.61 3.94 -6.58
C GLN A 117 12.82 3.58 -5.73
N PHE A 118 13.65 4.56 -5.39
CA PHE A 118 14.76 4.34 -4.48
C PHE A 118 14.29 3.90 -3.10
N LEU A 119 13.34 4.61 -2.51
CA LEU A 119 12.84 4.33 -1.17
C LEU A 119 12.23 2.93 -1.07
N ASP A 120 11.53 2.52 -2.12
CA ASP A 120 10.91 1.21 -2.28
C ASP A 120 11.94 0.07 -2.31
N VAL A 121 13.03 0.19 -3.08
CA VAL A 121 14.10 -0.83 -3.04
C VAL A 121 14.93 -0.74 -1.76
N TYR A 122 15.06 0.46 -1.17
CA TYR A 122 15.84 0.68 0.04
C TYR A 122 15.20 0.09 1.30
N GLU A 123 13.86 0.00 1.37
CA GLU A 123 13.16 -0.68 2.48
C GLU A 123 13.17 -2.21 2.38
N ASN A 124 13.45 -2.79 1.20
CA ASN A 124 13.36 -4.23 0.96
C ASN A 124 14.12 -5.13 1.95
N PRO A 125 15.29 -4.76 2.52
CA PRO A 125 15.90 -5.58 3.57
C PRO A 125 14.99 -5.73 4.81
N LYS A 126 14.23 -4.68 5.17
CA LYS A 126 13.26 -4.75 6.28
C LYS A 126 12.08 -5.63 5.92
N GLU A 127 11.52 -5.48 4.73
CA GLU A 127 10.41 -6.32 4.26
C GLU A 127 10.80 -7.79 4.19
N ASN A 128 11.98 -8.09 3.62
CA ASN A 128 12.52 -9.44 3.57
C ASN A 128 12.68 -10.05 4.96
N SER A 129 13.15 -9.26 5.94
CA SER A 129 13.26 -9.72 7.33
C SER A 129 11.90 -10.06 7.94
N GLN A 130 10.86 -9.25 7.68
CA GLN A 130 9.48 -9.51 8.13
C GLN A 130 8.89 -10.77 7.47
N ILE A 131 9.17 -10.98 6.18
CA ILE A 131 8.76 -12.20 5.48
C ILE A 131 9.45 -13.42 6.09
N ILE A 132 10.77 -13.37 6.31
CA ILE A 132 11.54 -14.47 6.89
C ILE A 132 11.03 -14.82 8.29
N GLU A 133 10.84 -13.83 9.17
CA GLU A 133 10.27 -14.03 10.52
C GLU A 133 8.91 -14.76 10.45
N GLN A 134 8.06 -14.38 9.52
CA GLN A 134 6.76 -15.02 9.34
C GLN A 134 6.86 -16.46 8.80
N LEU A 135 7.82 -16.72 7.91
CA LEU A 135 8.09 -18.07 7.42
C LEU A 135 8.65 -18.96 8.54
N ASP A 136 9.51 -18.43 9.40
CA ASP A 136 10.03 -19.15 10.56
C ASP A 136 8.91 -19.48 11.55
N ALA A 137 7.98 -18.55 11.79
CA ALA A 137 6.78 -18.82 12.58
C ALA A 137 5.91 -19.94 11.97
N PHE A 138 5.80 -20.03 10.65
CA PHE A 138 5.11 -21.15 10.00
C PHE A 138 5.88 -22.47 10.13
N ASN A 139 7.21 -22.45 10.01
CA ASN A 139 8.03 -23.64 10.23
C ASN A 139 7.85 -24.19 11.65
N LEU A 140 7.80 -23.31 12.64
CA LEU A 140 7.56 -23.68 14.03
C LEU A 140 6.20 -24.38 14.19
N LYS A 141 5.11 -23.74 13.73
CA LYS A 141 3.76 -24.33 13.75
C LYS A 141 3.68 -25.67 13.02
N ILE A 142 4.41 -25.85 11.92
CA ILE A 142 4.48 -27.13 11.20
C ILE A 142 5.19 -28.18 12.05
N SER A 143 6.31 -27.83 12.69
CA SER A 143 7.07 -28.75 13.53
C SER A 143 6.31 -29.19 14.79
N GLU A 144 5.45 -28.31 15.30
CA GLU A 144 4.57 -28.57 16.45
C GLU A 144 3.27 -29.31 16.07
N GLY A 145 3.03 -29.52 14.77
CA GLY A 145 1.82 -30.18 14.27
C GLY A 145 0.56 -29.31 14.27
N GLU A 146 0.67 -28.02 14.56
CA GLU A 146 -0.43 -27.05 14.54
C GLU A 146 -0.82 -26.63 13.11
N LEU A 147 0.09 -26.80 12.16
CA LEU A 147 -0.09 -26.44 10.76
C LEU A 147 0.36 -27.58 9.86
N SER A 148 -0.48 -28.00 8.92
CA SER A 148 -0.04 -28.98 7.92
C SER A 148 1.04 -28.35 7.02
N LYS A 149 1.94 -29.18 6.49
CA LYS A 149 2.96 -28.71 5.54
C LYS A 149 2.35 -28.00 4.33
N ASP A 150 1.25 -28.54 3.81
CA ASP A 150 0.57 -27.98 2.63
C ASP A 150 -0.09 -26.64 2.96
N ASP A 151 -0.75 -26.51 4.11
CA ASP A 151 -1.29 -25.23 4.58
C ASP A 151 -0.19 -24.20 4.78
N GLY A 152 0.94 -24.60 5.37
CA GLY A 152 2.07 -23.70 5.56
C GLY A 152 2.69 -23.21 4.25
N ILE A 153 2.77 -24.07 3.23
CA ILE A 153 3.19 -23.67 1.87
C ILE A 153 2.17 -22.71 1.25
N ALA A 154 0.87 -22.95 1.43
CA ALA A 154 -0.17 -22.07 0.92
C ALA A 154 -0.14 -20.69 1.60
N LEU A 155 0.11 -20.63 2.91
CA LEU A 155 0.27 -19.39 3.67
C LEU A 155 1.54 -18.63 3.29
N ALA A 156 2.68 -19.33 3.14
CA ALA A 156 3.92 -18.73 2.69
C ALA A 156 3.76 -17.98 1.36
N LYS A 157 2.99 -18.55 0.41
CA LYS A 157 2.69 -17.90 -0.87
C LYS A 157 1.91 -16.59 -0.77
N MET A 158 1.17 -16.37 0.32
CA MET A 158 0.45 -15.12 0.56
C MET A 158 1.37 -13.99 1.01
N TRP A 159 2.48 -14.32 1.67
CA TRP A 159 3.41 -13.36 2.27
C TRP A 159 4.56 -12.97 1.34
N ILE A 160 5.07 -13.91 0.54
CA ILE A 160 6.20 -13.63 -0.36
C ILE A 160 5.80 -12.77 -1.57
N PRO A 161 6.75 -12.10 -2.23
CA PRO A 161 6.50 -11.32 -3.42
C PRO A 161 5.96 -12.21 -4.55
N THR A 162 5.10 -11.64 -5.38
CA THR A 162 4.60 -12.32 -6.57
C THR A 162 5.68 -12.37 -7.64
N LYS A 163 6.29 -13.55 -7.80
CA LYS A 163 7.32 -13.81 -8.81
C LYS A 163 6.98 -15.11 -9.53
N PRO A 164 7.18 -15.21 -10.86
CA PRO A 164 6.97 -16.46 -11.59
C PRO A 164 7.72 -17.65 -10.97
N LYS A 165 8.93 -17.40 -10.45
CA LYS A 165 9.76 -18.41 -9.77
C LYS A 165 9.14 -18.94 -8.46
N ASN A 166 8.26 -18.17 -7.82
CA ASN A 166 7.52 -18.59 -6.63
C ASN A 166 6.22 -19.36 -6.97
N GLY A 167 5.78 -19.31 -8.23
CA GLY A 167 4.52 -19.94 -8.67
C GLY A 167 3.30 -19.41 -7.89
N ASN A 168 3.30 -18.12 -7.55
CA ASN A 168 2.20 -17.37 -6.92
C ASN A 168 1.72 -16.20 -7.80
N ASP A 169 2.04 -16.23 -9.09
CA ASP A 169 1.67 -15.26 -10.13
C ASP A 169 0.32 -15.57 -10.82
N ARG A 170 -0.35 -16.63 -10.39
CA ARG A 170 -1.67 -17.05 -10.89
C ARG A 170 -2.74 -16.72 -9.86
N PRO A 171 -3.97 -16.37 -10.28
CA PRO A 171 -5.07 -16.10 -9.36
C PRO A 171 -5.30 -17.32 -8.48
N VAL A 172 -4.99 -17.19 -7.19
CA VAL A 172 -5.39 -18.19 -6.22
C VAL A 172 -6.87 -17.91 -5.92
N TYR A 173 -7.72 -18.91 -6.16
CA TYR A 173 -9.15 -18.95 -5.79
C TYR A 173 -10.10 -18.10 -6.65
N ALA A 174 -10.42 -18.55 -7.87
CA ALA A 174 -11.51 -18.01 -8.69
C ALA A 174 -12.87 -17.88 -7.94
N LEU A 175 -13.09 -18.69 -6.91
CA LEU A 175 -14.27 -18.63 -6.03
C LEU A 175 -14.40 -17.30 -5.27
N ARG A 176 -13.29 -16.60 -5.04
CA ARG A 176 -13.24 -15.29 -4.36
C ARG A 176 -13.53 -14.12 -5.29
N ASN A 177 -14.03 -14.35 -6.51
CA ASN A 177 -14.40 -13.29 -7.47
C ASN A 177 -15.93 -13.18 -7.71
N SER A 178 -16.74 -13.51 -6.70
CA SER A 178 -18.20 -13.42 -6.81
C SER A 178 -18.85 -12.85 -5.54
N GLY A 179 -20.11 -12.43 -5.64
CA GLY A 179 -20.96 -12.15 -4.47
C GLY A 179 -20.94 -10.73 -3.90
N ILE A 180 -20.31 -9.75 -4.55
CA ILE A 180 -20.38 -8.35 -4.11
C ILE A 180 -21.63 -7.64 -4.66
N ASP A 181 -22.43 -7.07 -3.77
CA ASP A 181 -23.48 -6.10 -4.07
C ASP A 181 -22.83 -4.74 -4.35
N LEU A 182 -22.73 -4.39 -5.63
CA LEU A 182 -22.09 -3.16 -6.08
C LEU A 182 -22.79 -1.90 -5.56
N SER A 183 -24.11 -1.93 -5.36
CA SER A 183 -24.85 -0.77 -4.85
C SER A 183 -24.44 -0.50 -3.41
N LYS A 184 -24.39 -1.53 -2.56
CA LYS A 184 -23.96 -1.41 -1.16
C LYS A 184 -22.49 -1.03 -1.03
N ALA A 185 -21.63 -1.65 -1.84
CA ALA A 185 -20.20 -1.32 -1.87
C ALA A 185 -19.96 0.16 -2.23
N ARG A 186 -20.67 0.66 -3.24
CA ARG A 186 -20.62 2.08 -3.64
C ARG A 186 -21.14 3.00 -2.55
N ALA A 187 -22.30 2.70 -1.97
CA ALA A 187 -22.87 3.50 -0.89
C ALA A 187 -21.92 3.57 0.32
N TYR A 188 -21.23 2.47 0.65
CA TYR A 188 -20.22 2.46 1.69
C TYR A 188 -19.01 3.33 1.32
N ALA A 189 -18.48 3.16 0.10
CA ALA A 189 -17.36 3.95 -0.38
C ALA A 189 -17.68 5.44 -0.42
N GLU A 190 -18.86 5.86 -0.90
CA GLU A 190 -19.27 7.27 -0.89
C GLU A 190 -19.38 7.85 0.51
N LYS A 191 -19.89 7.06 1.47
CA LYS A 191 -20.04 7.51 2.85
C LYS A 191 -18.70 7.69 3.56
N TRP A 192 -17.73 6.81 3.30
CA TRP A 192 -16.52 6.72 4.11
C TRP A 192 -15.24 7.09 3.39
N ALA A 193 -15.21 7.26 2.06
CA ALA A 193 -13.96 7.53 1.35
C ALA A 193 -13.19 8.77 1.85
N THR A 194 -13.86 9.76 2.45
CA THR A 194 -13.24 10.97 2.99
C THR A 194 -13.19 11.01 4.53
N GLY A 195 -13.42 9.88 5.21
CA GLY A 195 -13.44 9.84 6.67
C GLY A 195 -13.42 8.42 7.26
N ILE A 196 -13.02 8.30 8.52
CA ILE A 196 -12.83 6.98 9.13
C ILE A 196 -14.15 6.43 9.68
N ASN A 197 -14.47 5.18 9.35
CA ASN A 197 -15.55 4.46 10.02
C ASN A 197 -15.11 4.02 11.42
N GLY A 198 -15.65 4.66 12.45
CA GLY A 198 -15.32 4.40 13.86
C GLY A 198 -15.47 2.93 14.32
N LYS A 199 -16.32 2.13 13.66
CA LYS A 199 -16.48 0.69 13.92
C LYS A 199 -15.17 -0.06 13.66
N TYR A 200 -14.57 0.16 12.49
CA TYR A 200 -13.36 -0.54 12.06
C TYR A 200 -12.10 0.17 12.56
N GLY A 201 -12.16 1.50 12.74
CA GLY A 201 -10.99 2.31 13.04
C GLY A 201 -10.13 2.58 11.80
N GLU A 202 -8.97 3.17 12.05
CA GLU A 202 -7.94 3.46 11.05
C GLU A 202 -6.70 2.64 11.39
N GLU A 203 -6.03 2.14 10.37
CA GLU A 203 -4.75 1.46 10.52
C GLU A 203 -3.57 2.39 10.36
N LYS A 204 -2.77 2.45 11.42
CA LYS A 204 -1.50 3.18 11.48
C LYS A 204 -0.42 2.16 11.80
N LYS A 205 0.48 1.89 10.87
CA LYS A 205 1.73 1.17 11.20
C LYS A 205 2.79 2.23 11.54
N TRP A 206 3.70 1.86 12.44
CA TRP A 206 4.93 2.54 12.85
C TRP A 206 5.13 4.01 12.45
N TYR A 207 5.26 4.86 13.47
CA TYR A 207 5.61 6.28 13.37
C TYR A 207 4.62 7.16 12.57
N GLY A 208 3.35 6.73 12.46
CA GLY A 208 2.25 7.61 12.09
C GLY A 208 1.90 7.68 10.60
N ALA A 209 2.50 6.85 9.73
CA ALA A 209 2.10 6.79 8.33
C ALA A 209 0.82 5.92 8.14
N PRO A 210 -0.22 6.41 7.45
CA PRO A 210 -1.46 5.67 7.26
C PRO A 210 -1.27 4.50 6.28
N VAL A 211 -1.58 3.28 6.73
CA VAL A 211 -1.61 2.06 5.91
C VAL A 211 -3.04 1.56 5.69
N ASP A 212 -4.00 2.48 5.81
CA ASP A 212 -5.43 2.18 5.91
C ASP A 212 -6.08 1.77 4.57
N CYS A 213 -5.36 1.84 3.46
CA CYS A 213 -5.86 1.54 2.13
C CYS A 213 -6.56 0.17 2.05
N THR A 214 -5.92 -0.89 2.54
CA THR A 214 -6.46 -2.25 2.51
C THR A 214 -7.56 -2.45 3.55
N ASN A 215 -7.45 -1.82 4.71
CA ASN A 215 -8.50 -1.85 5.72
C ASN A 215 -9.80 -1.27 5.15
N PHE A 216 -9.71 -0.12 4.48
CA PHE A 216 -10.86 0.49 3.80
C PHE A 216 -11.40 -0.35 2.65
N ALA A 217 -10.52 -0.90 1.80
CA ALA A 217 -10.93 -1.82 0.74
C ALA A 217 -11.68 -3.04 1.31
N SER A 218 -11.19 -3.65 2.38
CA SER A 218 -11.87 -4.75 3.06
C SER A 218 -13.22 -4.33 3.64
N GLN A 219 -13.33 -3.12 4.19
CA GLN A 219 -14.61 -2.60 4.66
C GLN A 219 -15.63 -2.43 3.52
N ILE A 220 -15.21 -1.91 2.36
CA ILE A 220 -16.07 -1.80 1.17
C ILE A 220 -16.55 -3.20 0.75
N LEU A 221 -15.63 -4.17 0.70
CA LEU A 221 -15.94 -5.54 0.30
C LEU A 221 -16.96 -6.20 1.23
N HIS A 222 -16.75 -6.04 2.54
CA HIS A 222 -17.66 -6.56 3.57
C HIS A 222 -19.03 -5.86 3.52
N ALA A 223 -19.06 -4.53 3.37
CA ALA A 223 -20.31 -3.77 3.22
C ALA A 223 -21.08 -4.13 1.95
N GLY A 224 -20.35 -4.54 0.90
CA GLY A 224 -20.90 -5.15 -0.30
C GLY A 224 -21.50 -6.55 -0.09
N GLY A 225 -21.52 -7.09 1.13
CA GLY A 225 -22.21 -8.34 1.45
C GLY A 225 -21.38 -9.61 1.22
N VAL A 226 -20.07 -9.48 0.98
CA VAL A 226 -19.19 -10.65 0.87
C VAL A 226 -18.95 -11.24 2.26
N PRO A 227 -19.25 -12.55 2.48
CA PRO A 227 -19.02 -13.19 3.76
C PRO A 227 -17.52 -13.26 4.08
N MET A 228 -17.18 -13.09 5.36
CA MET A 228 -15.80 -13.20 5.84
C MET A 228 -15.44 -14.67 6.07
N ASP A 229 -14.24 -15.06 5.63
CA ASP A 229 -13.65 -16.36 5.91
C ASP A 229 -12.97 -16.28 7.27
N THR A 230 -13.70 -16.57 8.35
CA THR A 230 -13.23 -16.31 9.72
C THR A 230 -12.42 -17.47 10.30
N TYR A 231 -11.27 -17.16 10.90
CA TYR A 231 -10.41 -18.12 11.59
C TYR A 231 -9.96 -17.56 12.96
N ASN A 232 -9.35 -18.42 13.78
CA ASN A 232 -8.62 -18.01 15.00
C ASN A 232 -7.11 -17.86 14.75
N ASP A 233 -6.69 -17.82 13.48
CA ASP A 233 -5.32 -17.51 13.04
C ASP A 233 -5.38 -16.29 12.12
N GLN A 234 -4.60 -15.26 12.44
CA GLN A 234 -4.54 -14.02 11.64
C GLN A 234 -3.98 -14.26 10.24
N ASN A 235 -3.20 -15.32 10.03
CA ASN A 235 -2.66 -15.66 8.71
C ASN A 235 -3.67 -16.35 7.80
N LYS A 236 -4.77 -16.89 8.36
CA LYS A 236 -5.79 -17.62 7.60
C LYS A 236 -7.02 -16.75 7.35
N GLY A 237 -7.60 -16.93 6.17
CA GLY A 237 -8.88 -16.32 5.79
C GLY A 237 -8.79 -14.83 5.47
N TRP A 238 -9.95 -14.18 5.47
CA TRP A 238 -10.14 -12.74 5.33
C TRP A 238 -11.29 -12.32 6.24
N TRP A 239 -10.95 -11.72 7.37
CA TRP A 239 -11.90 -11.47 8.44
C TRP A 239 -11.49 -10.32 9.36
N TRP A 240 -12.49 -9.74 10.00
CA TRP A 240 -12.36 -8.73 11.05
C TRP A 240 -13.35 -9.06 12.17
N LYS A 241 -12.88 -9.07 13.42
CA LYS A 241 -13.71 -9.25 14.62
C LYS A 241 -13.78 -7.97 15.44
N SER A 242 -12.63 -7.33 15.67
CA SER A 242 -12.53 -6.08 16.41
C SER A 242 -11.24 -5.33 16.07
N LYS A 243 -11.02 -4.14 16.65
CA LYS A 243 -9.78 -3.38 16.50
C LYS A 243 -8.61 -4.19 17.07
N GLY A 244 -7.63 -4.50 16.24
CA GLY A 244 -6.50 -5.36 16.62
C GLY A 244 -6.76 -6.87 16.50
N ASP A 245 -8.00 -7.31 16.22
CA ASP A 245 -8.35 -8.72 16.02
C ASP A 245 -8.98 -8.94 14.64
N ARG A 246 -8.12 -9.28 13.68
CA ARG A 246 -8.43 -9.39 12.25
C ARG A 246 -7.35 -10.21 11.54
N SER A 247 -7.64 -10.72 10.34
CA SER A 247 -6.63 -11.37 9.52
C SER A 247 -5.64 -10.38 8.93
N THR A 248 -4.40 -10.81 8.66
CA THR A 248 -3.41 -10.00 7.93
C THR A 248 -3.91 -9.61 6.54
N SER A 249 -4.63 -10.51 5.86
CA SER A 249 -5.26 -10.25 4.56
C SER A 249 -6.31 -9.13 4.60
N TRP A 250 -6.85 -8.76 5.76
CA TRP A 250 -7.78 -7.63 5.87
C TRP A 250 -7.07 -6.27 5.71
N VAL A 251 -5.74 -6.22 5.86
CA VAL A 251 -5.01 -5.01 6.28
C VAL A 251 -3.73 -4.78 5.50
N ASN A 252 -3.09 -5.84 5.05
CA ASN A 252 -1.84 -5.79 4.33
C ASN A 252 -2.14 -5.91 2.83
N ALA A 253 -1.65 -4.95 2.05
CA ALA A 253 -1.98 -4.80 0.64
C ALA A 253 -1.52 -6.00 -0.21
N ASN A 254 -0.29 -6.48 0.02
CA ASN A 254 0.25 -7.66 -0.67
C ASN A 254 -0.50 -8.94 -0.26
N VAL A 255 -0.71 -9.17 1.04
CA VAL A 255 -1.43 -10.36 1.52
C VAL A 255 -2.89 -10.34 1.04
N PHE A 256 -3.56 -9.18 1.03
CA PHE A 256 -4.89 -9.01 0.46
C PHE A 256 -4.92 -9.40 -1.02
N LYS A 257 -3.97 -8.87 -1.83
CA LYS A 257 -3.89 -9.20 -3.25
C LYS A 257 -3.65 -10.70 -3.47
N ASN A 258 -2.71 -11.30 -2.74
CA ASN A 258 -2.40 -12.71 -2.89
C ASN A 258 -3.53 -13.62 -2.39
N TYR A 259 -4.27 -13.18 -1.36
CA TYR A 259 -5.44 -13.89 -0.85
C TYR A 259 -6.65 -13.80 -1.80
N MET A 260 -6.96 -12.62 -2.34
CA MET A 260 -8.08 -12.42 -3.26
C MET A 260 -7.77 -12.97 -4.67
N GLY A 261 -6.49 -13.04 -5.02
CA GLY A 261 -5.99 -13.33 -6.37
C GLY A 261 -5.84 -12.06 -7.20
N SER A 262 -5.26 -12.18 -8.39
CA SER A 262 -5.26 -11.12 -9.39
C SER A 262 -5.54 -11.72 -10.77
N GLY A 263 -6.51 -11.14 -11.49
CA GLY A 263 -6.98 -11.66 -12.77
C GLY A 263 -6.43 -10.94 -13.98
N TYR A 264 -5.69 -9.85 -13.79
CA TYR A 264 -5.06 -9.05 -14.84
C TYR A 264 -4.01 -8.14 -14.20
N SER A 265 -2.86 -7.97 -14.89
CA SER A 265 -1.87 -6.97 -14.52
C SER A 265 -1.22 -6.33 -15.75
N THR A 266 -0.73 -5.10 -15.61
CA THR A 266 -0.01 -4.38 -16.66
C THR A 266 0.76 -3.21 -16.06
N LYS A 267 1.83 -2.78 -16.75
CA LYS A 267 2.58 -1.56 -16.38
C LYS A 267 2.01 -0.29 -17.02
N HIS A 268 1.05 -0.42 -17.93
CA HIS A 268 0.50 0.70 -18.69
C HIS A 268 -0.89 1.07 -18.19
N TRP A 269 -1.04 2.29 -17.67
CA TRP A 269 -2.31 2.81 -17.15
C TRP A 269 -3.46 2.68 -18.14
N ASP A 270 -3.21 3.00 -19.40
CA ASP A 270 -4.20 2.92 -20.47
C ASP A 270 -4.73 1.50 -20.72
N SER A 271 -3.84 0.51 -20.68
CA SER A 271 -4.21 -0.90 -20.78
C SER A 271 -4.99 -1.35 -19.55
N PHE A 272 -4.58 -0.85 -18.37
CA PHE A 272 -5.23 -1.12 -17.10
C PHE A 272 -6.67 -0.62 -17.07
N VAL A 273 -6.88 0.67 -17.36
CA VAL A 273 -8.20 1.30 -17.41
C VAL A 273 -9.14 0.59 -18.39
N SER A 274 -8.60 0.01 -19.47
CA SER A 274 -9.38 -0.74 -20.46
C SER A 274 -9.84 -2.11 -19.96
N ASN A 275 -9.15 -2.70 -18.98
CA ASN A 275 -9.42 -4.03 -18.42
C ASN A 275 -10.12 -4.02 -17.05
N VAL A 276 -10.38 -2.82 -16.52
CA VAL A 276 -11.03 -2.56 -15.24
C VAL A 276 -12.46 -2.09 -15.44
N ARG A 277 -13.36 -2.44 -14.51
CA ARG A 277 -14.76 -1.98 -14.48
C ARG A 277 -15.16 -1.45 -13.10
N SER A 278 -16.34 -0.83 -13.03
CA SER A 278 -16.94 -0.49 -11.73
C SER A 278 -17.09 -1.74 -10.86
N GLY A 279 -16.72 -1.64 -9.58
CA GLY A 279 -16.75 -2.75 -8.64
C GLY A 279 -15.44 -3.53 -8.55
N ASP A 280 -14.51 -3.36 -9.50
CA ASP A 280 -13.21 -4.02 -9.41
C ASP A 280 -12.40 -3.41 -8.25
N PHE A 281 -11.74 -4.27 -7.49
CA PHE A 281 -10.66 -3.89 -6.57
C PHE A 281 -9.36 -3.85 -7.34
N ILE A 282 -8.62 -2.76 -7.17
CA ILE A 282 -7.39 -2.47 -7.89
C ILE A 282 -6.23 -2.31 -6.92
N ALA A 283 -5.04 -2.63 -7.40
CA ALA A 283 -3.82 -2.50 -6.63
C ALA A 283 -2.69 -1.98 -7.49
N VAL A 284 -1.67 -1.42 -6.85
CA VAL A 284 -0.44 -0.98 -7.51
C VAL A 284 0.77 -1.41 -6.67
N ASP A 285 1.76 -1.93 -7.38
CA ASP A 285 3.13 -2.20 -6.97
C ASP A 285 3.98 -1.10 -7.63
N PHE A 286 4.62 -0.22 -6.85
CA PHE A 286 5.19 1.01 -7.38
C PHE A 286 6.45 0.79 -8.22
N THR A 287 7.18 -0.31 -8.01
CA THR A 287 8.45 -0.60 -8.69
C THR A 287 8.44 -1.89 -9.48
N SER A 288 7.33 -2.63 -9.47
CA SER A 288 7.18 -3.95 -10.09
C SER A 288 8.07 -5.02 -9.48
N ASP A 289 8.33 -4.97 -8.17
CA ASP A 289 9.17 -5.95 -7.47
C ASP A 289 8.41 -7.22 -7.02
N GLY A 290 7.08 -7.20 -7.16
CA GLY A 290 6.17 -8.30 -6.87
C GLY A 290 5.32 -8.09 -5.61
N THR A 291 5.58 -7.05 -4.82
CA THR A 291 4.80 -6.69 -3.63
C THR A 291 3.85 -5.54 -3.96
N VAL A 292 2.59 -5.65 -3.53
CA VAL A 292 1.62 -4.56 -3.68
C VAL A 292 1.73 -3.59 -2.51
N ASP A 293 1.82 -2.31 -2.84
CA ASP A 293 1.90 -1.21 -1.87
C ASP A 293 0.54 -0.62 -1.52
N HIS A 294 -0.36 -0.56 -2.50
CA HIS A 294 -1.60 0.21 -2.35
C HIS A 294 -2.79 -0.49 -3.00
N VAL A 295 -3.95 -0.39 -2.34
CA VAL A 295 -5.22 -0.98 -2.76
C VAL A 295 -6.31 0.10 -2.80
N GLY A 296 -7.18 0.01 -3.81
CA GLY A 296 -8.33 0.90 -3.97
C GLY A 296 -9.51 0.19 -4.59
N PHE A 297 -10.63 0.91 -4.66
CA PHE A 297 -11.90 0.42 -5.19
C PHE A 297 -12.40 1.30 -6.33
N VAL A 298 -12.76 0.70 -7.45
CA VAL A 298 -13.30 1.42 -8.61
C VAL A 298 -14.79 1.66 -8.39
N HIS A 299 -15.12 2.80 -7.78
CA HIS A 299 -16.50 3.21 -7.55
C HIS A 299 -17.27 3.34 -8.86
N THR A 300 -16.73 4.05 -9.85
CA THR A 300 -17.38 4.24 -11.15
C THR A 300 -16.37 4.27 -12.26
N LYS A 301 -16.68 3.64 -13.39
CA LYS A 301 -15.97 3.82 -14.65
C LYS A 301 -16.87 4.54 -15.65
N SER A 302 -16.33 5.56 -16.31
CA SER A 302 -16.98 6.26 -17.41
C SER A 302 -15.97 6.46 -18.53
N GLY A 303 -16.16 5.75 -19.65
CA GLY A 303 -15.18 5.72 -20.74
C GLY A 303 -13.78 5.34 -20.24
N ARG A 304 -12.80 6.21 -20.49
CA ARG A 304 -11.38 6.07 -20.10
C ARG A 304 -11.06 6.67 -18.72
N LYS A 305 -12.08 6.96 -17.90
CA LYS A 305 -11.91 7.53 -16.55
C LYS A 305 -12.40 6.56 -15.48
N LEU A 306 -11.68 6.50 -14.37
CA LEU A 306 -12.01 5.74 -13.17
C LEU A 306 -12.23 6.73 -12.01
N ARG A 307 -13.36 6.60 -11.31
CA ARG A 307 -13.62 7.22 -10.01
C ARG A 307 -13.21 6.21 -8.95
N ILE A 308 -12.12 6.49 -8.23
CA ILE A 308 -11.48 5.55 -7.31
C ILE A 308 -11.71 6.02 -5.87
N ALA A 309 -12.05 5.08 -4.99
CA ALA A 309 -12.12 5.28 -3.55
C ALA A 309 -10.91 4.61 -2.87
N GLN A 310 -10.23 5.32 -1.96
CA GLN A 310 -9.04 4.80 -1.26
C GLN A 310 -8.72 5.61 0.02
N HIS A 311 -8.00 4.99 0.99
CA HIS A 311 -7.66 5.55 2.32
C HIS A 311 -6.15 5.72 2.55
N THR A 312 -5.54 6.51 1.69
CA THR A 312 -4.18 7.02 1.82
C THR A 312 -4.21 8.54 1.83
N ASN A 313 -5.05 9.14 0.98
CA ASN A 313 -5.39 10.57 1.00
C ASN A 313 -6.88 10.79 1.30
N ASN A 314 -7.57 9.74 1.74
CA ASN A 314 -9.01 9.72 2.04
C ASN A 314 -9.82 10.42 0.94
N TYR A 315 -9.89 9.81 -0.26
CA TYR A 315 -10.63 10.39 -1.37
C TYR A 315 -11.56 9.44 -2.11
N LEU A 316 -12.52 10.05 -2.81
CA LEU A 316 -13.28 9.49 -3.92
C LEU A 316 -13.18 10.44 -5.14
N LYS A 317 -12.27 10.18 -6.07
CA LYS A 317 -11.90 11.13 -7.15
C LYS A 317 -11.79 10.46 -8.52
N TRP A 318 -12.09 11.22 -9.57
CA TRP A 318 -11.86 10.81 -10.97
C TRP A 318 -10.39 10.96 -11.34
N ASN A 319 -9.74 9.87 -11.75
CA ASN A 319 -8.35 9.84 -12.24
C ASN A 319 -7.36 10.68 -11.41
N GLY A 320 -7.62 10.88 -10.12
CA GLY A 320 -6.89 11.83 -9.28
C GLY A 320 -6.28 11.12 -8.09
N GLY A 321 -4.98 11.30 -7.89
CA GLY A 321 -4.23 10.78 -6.75
C GLY A 321 -4.10 9.25 -6.70
N TRP A 322 -4.42 8.53 -7.78
CA TRP A 322 -4.00 7.13 -7.90
C TRP A 322 -2.59 7.15 -8.48
N PRO A 323 -1.59 6.52 -7.84
CA PRO A 323 -0.21 6.64 -8.29
C PRO A 323 -0.06 6.15 -9.73
N ASP A 324 0.37 7.04 -10.62
CA ASP A 324 0.78 6.66 -11.97
C ASP A 324 2.29 6.43 -12.00
N SER A 325 2.68 5.17 -12.03
CA SER A 325 4.08 4.75 -12.06
C SER A 325 4.70 4.86 -13.48
N ASN A 326 3.94 5.25 -14.50
CA ASN A 326 4.38 5.47 -15.89
C ASN A 326 5.32 4.35 -16.42
N GLY A 327 4.84 3.10 -16.40
CA GLY A 327 5.61 1.95 -16.89
C GLY A 327 6.61 1.37 -15.89
N ARG A 328 6.79 2.00 -14.71
CA ARG A 328 7.76 1.56 -13.69
C ARG A 328 7.14 0.65 -12.64
N GLY A 329 5.87 0.85 -12.32
CA GLY A 329 5.08 0.01 -11.44
C GLY A 329 4.12 -0.90 -12.20
N THR A 330 3.52 -1.83 -11.48
CA THR A 330 2.55 -2.80 -12.02
C THR A 330 1.19 -2.58 -11.38
N TYR A 331 0.18 -2.36 -12.21
CA TYR A 331 -1.22 -2.30 -11.80
C TYR A 331 -1.82 -3.70 -11.80
N TYR A 332 -2.65 -4.01 -10.81
CA TYR A 332 -3.35 -5.28 -10.68
C TYR A 332 -4.85 -5.08 -10.56
N ARG A 333 -5.62 -5.89 -11.29
CA ARG A 333 -7.04 -6.13 -10.99
C ARG A 333 -7.10 -7.33 -10.04
N VAL A 334 -7.35 -7.04 -8.78
CA VAL A 334 -7.30 -8.01 -7.67
C VAL A 334 -8.59 -8.81 -7.62
N ARG A 335 -9.72 -8.13 -7.44
CA ARG A 335 -11.05 -8.76 -7.33
C ARG A 335 -12.03 -8.10 -8.29
N ARG A 336 -12.98 -8.89 -8.79
CA ARG A 336 -14.02 -8.49 -9.76
C ARG A 336 -15.45 -8.73 -9.26
#